data_AF-A0A1V5XLM3-F1
#
_entry.id   AF-A0A1V5XLM3-F1
#
_cell.length_a   1.000
_cell.length_b   1.000
_cell.length_c   1.000
_cell.angle_alpha   90.00
_cell.angle_beta   90.00
_cell.angle_gamma   90.00
#
_symmetry.space_group_name_H-M   'P 1'
#
loop_
_entity.id
_entity.type
_entity.pdbx_description
1 polymer ?
#
loop_
_entity_poly.entity_id
_entity_poly.type
_entity_poly.pdbx_seq_one_letter_code
_entity_poly.pdbx_strand_id
1 'polypeptide(L)'
;MPERRPVTVEEELMLQNKKVEYIDENDIFGVIGEAKFVIKPEAAGVMPVRQPIPRAVIKIKGGTLRHKILIVLEQNKDSALNNVAILEMGVGIIPPETTHASLNAALSLLAREGLLIRPSRGRFQIDPAAKYELVE
;
A
#
# COMPACT_ATOMS: atom_id res chain seq x y z
N MET A 1 27.96 12.14 -51.50
CA MET A 1 27.40 10.82 -51.18
C MET A 1 28.55 9.85 -50.98
N PRO A 2 28.98 9.54 -49.74
CA PRO A 2 29.95 8.49 -49.47
C PRO A 2 29.27 7.19 -49.05
N GLU A 3 29.89 6.10 -49.45
CA GLU A 3 29.41 4.73 -49.53
C GLU A 3 29.24 4.06 -48.16
N ARG A 4 28.18 3.26 -48.02
CA ARG A 4 28.00 2.32 -46.91
C ARG A 4 28.92 1.12 -47.14
N ARG A 5 29.83 0.86 -46.19
CA ARG A 5 30.43 -0.46 -45.98
C ARG A 5 29.92 -1.05 -44.66
N PRO A 6 29.66 -2.37 -44.59
CA PRO A 6 29.01 -3.01 -43.47
C PRO A 6 30.00 -3.22 -42.33
N VAL A 7 29.65 -2.79 -41.13
CA VAL A 7 30.43 -3.12 -39.92
C VAL A 7 29.75 -4.32 -39.27
N THR A 8 30.53 -5.38 -39.16
CA THR A 8 30.20 -6.70 -38.63
C THR A 8 29.84 -6.63 -37.15
N VAL A 9 28.80 -7.38 -36.80
CA VAL A 9 28.27 -7.55 -35.44
C VAL A 9 29.13 -8.60 -34.75
N GLU A 10 30.22 -8.21 -34.09
CA GLU A 10 30.98 -8.99 -33.09
C GLU A 10 32.36 -8.37 -32.93
N GLU A 11 32.50 -7.36 -32.08
CA GLU A 11 33.70 -7.07 -31.28
C GLU A 11 33.44 -5.79 -30.45
N GLU A 12 34.01 -5.75 -29.25
CA GLU A 12 33.97 -4.62 -28.30
C GLU A 12 32.71 -4.48 -27.42
N LEU A 13 32.23 -5.63 -26.95
CA LEU A 13 31.99 -5.78 -25.52
C LEU A 13 33.30 -5.37 -24.80
N MET A 14 33.24 -4.33 -23.96
CA MET A 14 34.21 -3.89 -22.91
C MET A 14 34.62 -2.41 -23.01
N LEU A 15 33.70 -1.51 -22.69
CA LEU A 15 34.03 -0.26 -21.99
C LEU A 15 33.08 -0.10 -20.81
N GLN A 16 33.53 -0.69 -19.72
CA GLN A 16 33.00 -0.57 -18.40
C GLN A 16 32.95 0.91 -17.96
N ASN A 17 31.85 1.26 -17.29
CA ASN A 17 31.79 2.24 -16.19
C ASN A 17 32.22 3.68 -16.48
N LYS A 18 31.25 4.57 -16.78
CA LYS A 18 30.98 5.81 -16.03
C LYS A 18 29.95 6.73 -16.71
N LYS A 19 28.78 6.88 -16.06
CA LYS A 19 27.97 8.11 -15.89
C LYS A 19 26.65 7.67 -15.24
N VAL A 20 26.58 7.59 -13.91
CA VAL A 20 26.05 8.65 -13.02
C VAL A 20 24.89 9.40 -13.67
N GLU A 21 23.68 8.86 -13.50
CA GLU A 21 22.47 9.65 -13.52
C GLU A 21 22.30 10.27 -12.12
N TYR A 22 22.16 11.59 -12.08
CA TYR A 22 21.88 12.35 -10.88
C TYR A 22 20.44 12.03 -10.44
N ILE A 23 20.30 11.54 -9.22
CA ILE A 23 19.00 11.39 -8.55
C ILE A 23 18.63 12.76 -8.00
N ASP A 24 17.49 13.28 -8.45
CA ASP A 24 16.86 14.50 -7.98
C ASP A 24 16.31 14.30 -6.55
N GLU A 25 16.35 15.37 -5.75
CA GLU A 25 16.33 15.44 -4.29
C GLU A 25 14.96 15.15 -3.63
N ASN A 26 14.30 14.03 -3.97
CA ASN A 26 13.13 13.55 -3.20
C ASN A 26 13.37 12.18 -2.55
N ASP A 27 14.50 12.17 -1.87
CA ASP A 27 14.95 11.21 -0.89
C ASP A 27 13.93 11.08 0.27
N ILE A 28 13.21 9.96 0.33
CA ILE A 28 12.73 9.41 1.61
C ILE A 28 13.15 7.95 1.67
N PHE A 29 14.35 7.77 2.19
CA PHE A 29 14.89 6.52 2.69
C PHE A 29 13.91 5.75 3.58
N GLY A 30 13.86 4.45 3.32
CA GLY A 30 13.36 3.41 4.21
C GLY A 30 14.00 2.08 3.83
N VAL A 31 15.28 1.93 4.16
CA VAL A 31 16.05 0.69 3.99
C VAL A 31 15.38 -0.45 4.75
N ILE A 32 14.99 -1.53 4.06
CA ILE A 32 14.78 -2.85 4.68
C ILE A 32 15.45 -3.91 3.79
N GLY A 33 16.60 -4.39 4.25
CA GLY A 33 17.17 -5.72 4.03
C GLY A 33 17.21 -6.29 2.61
N GLU A 34 18.40 -6.29 2.01
CA GLU A 34 18.74 -7.12 0.85
C GLU A 34 18.40 -8.61 1.10
N ALA A 35 17.43 -9.14 0.38
CA ALA A 35 17.39 -10.57 0.07
C ALA A 35 17.92 -10.74 -1.37
N LYS A 36 19.19 -11.10 -1.50
CA LYS A 36 19.80 -11.48 -2.78
C LYS A 36 19.19 -12.79 -3.26
N PHE A 37 18.22 -12.73 -4.16
CA PHE A 37 17.74 -13.91 -4.88
C PHE A 37 18.72 -14.23 -6.00
N VAL A 38 19.56 -15.25 -5.80
CA VAL A 38 20.35 -15.86 -6.86
C VAL A 38 19.40 -16.68 -7.73
N ILE A 39 18.95 -16.11 -8.84
CA ILE A 39 18.19 -16.84 -9.85
C ILE A 39 19.18 -17.68 -10.64
N LYS A 40 19.30 -18.98 -10.31
CA LYS A 40 19.90 -19.97 -11.21
C LYS A 40 18.94 -20.17 -12.39
N PRO A 41 19.39 -20.01 -13.65
CA PRO A 41 18.49 -20.03 -14.79
C PRO A 41 18.34 -21.46 -15.33
N GLU A 42 17.75 -22.37 -14.58
CA GLU A 42 17.43 -23.72 -15.08
C GLU A 42 16.14 -24.26 -14.46
N ALA A 43 15.00 -23.86 -15.04
CA ALA A 43 13.80 -24.69 -15.17
C ALA A 43 12.79 -23.95 -16.04
N ALA A 44 12.63 -24.43 -17.26
CA ALA A 44 11.60 -24.00 -18.19
C ALA A 44 10.19 -24.20 -17.61
N GLY A 45 9.29 -23.23 -17.86
CA GLY A 45 7.86 -23.52 -18.00
C GLY A 45 6.94 -23.30 -16.81
N VAL A 46 7.40 -22.72 -15.68
CA VAL A 46 6.48 -22.37 -14.59
C VAL A 46 6.11 -20.90 -14.71
N MET A 47 4.90 -20.59 -15.20
CA MET A 47 4.34 -19.24 -15.04
C MET A 47 4.44 -18.88 -13.56
N PRO A 48 5.00 -17.71 -13.18
CA PRO A 48 5.11 -17.33 -11.79
C PRO A 48 3.68 -17.23 -11.24
N VAL A 49 3.26 -18.25 -10.48
CA VAL A 49 2.10 -18.17 -9.62
C VAL A 49 2.41 -17.02 -8.68
N ARG A 50 1.72 -15.89 -8.84
CA ARG A 50 1.85 -14.76 -7.92
C ARG A 50 1.56 -15.30 -6.53
N GLN A 51 2.60 -15.58 -5.76
CA GLN A 51 2.43 -15.91 -4.36
C GLN A 51 1.70 -14.71 -3.74
N PRO A 52 0.58 -14.92 -3.02
CA PRO A 52 -0.09 -13.82 -2.34
C PRO A 52 0.94 -13.16 -1.43
N ILE A 53 1.24 -11.89 -1.71
CA ILE A 53 2.14 -11.10 -0.86
C ILE A 53 1.56 -11.17 0.55
N PRO A 54 2.30 -11.65 1.57
CA PRO A 54 1.83 -11.65 2.93
C PRO A 54 1.45 -10.21 3.30
N ARG A 55 0.16 -9.94 3.46
CA ARG A 55 -0.29 -8.64 3.99
C ARG A 55 0.20 -8.55 5.42
N ALA A 56 1.09 -7.60 5.71
CA ALA A 56 1.53 -7.34 7.07
C ALA A 56 0.30 -7.07 7.95
N VAL A 57 0.24 -7.69 9.13
CA VAL A 57 -0.85 -7.45 10.08
C VAL A 57 -0.69 -6.02 10.60
N ILE A 58 -1.74 -5.21 10.41
CA ILE A 58 -1.71 -3.80 10.81
C ILE A 58 -1.96 -3.72 12.31
N LYS A 59 -1.09 -3.01 13.03
CA LYS A 59 -1.22 -2.81 14.47
C LYS A 59 -1.97 -1.51 14.75
N ILE A 60 -3.11 -1.61 15.42
CA ILE A 60 -3.94 -0.47 15.79
C ILE A 60 -3.89 -0.30 17.32
N LYS A 61 -3.56 0.90 17.79
CA LYS A 61 -3.61 1.19 19.22
C LYS A 61 -5.06 1.31 19.71
N GLY A 62 -5.36 0.63 20.83
CA GLY A 62 -6.63 0.69 21.53
C GLY A 62 -7.04 2.11 21.93
N GLY A 63 -8.35 2.35 22.02
CA GLY A 63 -8.94 3.65 22.39
C GLY A 63 -8.75 4.80 21.38
N THR A 64 -7.93 4.65 20.34
CA THR A 64 -7.72 5.70 19.33
C THR A 64 -8.95 5.93 18.45
N LEU A 65 -9.03 7.09 17.79
CA LEU A 65 -10.09 7.39 16.83
C LEU A 65 -10.17 6.34 15.70
N ARG A 66 -9.03 5.87 15.20
CA ARG A 66 -8.98 4.81 14.17
C ARG A 66 -9.61 3.50 14.67
N HIS A 67 -9.27 3.08 15.88
CA HIS A 67 -9.89 1.89 16.49
C HIS A 67 -11.40 2.06 16.65
N LYS A 68 -11.85 3.22 17.14
CA LYS A 68 -13.27 3.54 17.29
C LYS A 68 -14.04 3.53 15.96
N ILE A 69 -13.43 4.05 14.90
CA ILE A 69 -14.01 3.99 13.54
C ILE A 69 -14.12 2.53 13.05
N LEU A 70 -13.09 1.71 13.28
CA LEU A 70 -13.12 0.30 12.92
C LEU A 70 -14.26 -0.44 13.63
N ILE A 71 -14.47 -0.20 14.93
CA ILE A 71 -15.60 -0.77 15.68
C ILE A 71 -16.94 -0.42 15.02
N VAL A 72 -17.16 0.86 14.66
CA VAL A 72 -18.41 1.30 14.01
C VAL A 72 -18.60 0.63 12.65
N LEU A 73 -17.54 0.49 11.86
CA LEU A 73 -17.59 -0.13 10.54
C LEU A 73 -17.75 -1.66 10.62
N GLU A 74 -17.20 -2.32 11.64
CA GLU A 74 -17.40 -3.75 11.88
C GLU A 74 -18.83 -4.09 12.27
N GLN A 75 -19.44 -3.26 13.13
CA GLN A 75 -20.86 -3.39 13.50
C GLN A 75 -21.79 -3.23 12.29
N ASN A 76 -21.32 -2.54 11.24
CA ASN A 76 -22.06 -2.25 10.01
C ASN A 76 -21.36 -2.82 8.77
N LYS A 77 -20.73 -3.99 8.91
CA LYS A 77 -19.87 -4.60 7.86
C LYS A 77 -20.53 -4.77 6.49
N ASP A 78 -21.86 -4.88 6.46
CA ASP A 78 -22.63 -5.10 5.23
C ASP A 78 -23.02 -3.79 4.52
N SER A 79 -22.68 -2.63 5.11
CA SER A 79 -23.07 -1.31 4.62
C SER A 79 -21.86 -0.41 4.37
N ALA A 80 -21.92 0.34 3.26
CA ALA A 80 -20.94 1.37 2.97
C ALA A 80 -21.38 2.71 3.57
N LEU A 81 -20.66 3.18 4.59
CA LEU A 81 -21.03 4.35 5.36
C LEU A 81 -20.32 5.61 4.85
N ASN A 82 -21.00 6.76 4.91
CA ASN A 82 -20.38 8.06 4.72
C ASN A 82 -19.98 8.66 6.07
N ASN A 83 -19.28 9.80 6.07
CA ASN A 83 -18.83 10.45 7.29
C ASN A 83 -19.94 10.76 8.29
N VAL A 84 -21.11 11.21 7.81
CA VAL A 84 -22.25 11.54 8.67
C VAL A 84 -22.77 10.29 9.37
N ALA A 85 -23.02 9.21 8.60
CA ALA A 85 -23.48 7.94 9.15
C ALA A 85 -22.49 7.33 10.14
N ILE A 86 -21.17 7.46 9.89
CA ILE A 86 -20.14 6.97 10.83
C ILE A 86 -20.23 7.72 12.18
N LEU A 87 -20.46 9.04 12.15
CA LEU A 87 -20.59 9.83 13.38
C LEU A 87 -21.91 9.53 14.10
N GLU A 88 -23.02 9.41 13.37
CA GLU A 88 -24.34 9.10 13.92
C GLU A 88 -24.39 7.70 14.55
N MET A 89 -23.86 6.69 13.87
CA MET A 89 -23.78 5.32 14.39
C MET A 89 -22.71 5.18 15.48
N GLY A 90 -21.71 6.06 15.47
CA GLY A 90 -20.63 6.10 16.43
C GLY A 90 -20.94 6.87 17.71
N VAL A 91 -22.17 7.32 17.94
CA VAL A 91 -22.56 8.02 19.18
C VAL A 91 -22.26 7.13 20.39
N GLY A 92 -21.50 7.66 21.35
CA GLY A 92 -21.05 6.92 22.54
C GLY A 92 -19.74 6.13 22.34
N ILE A 93 -19.26 5.99 21.10
CA ILE A 93 -17.99 5.32 20.77
C ILE A 93 -16.96 6.37 20.31
N ILE A 94 -17.31 7.12 19.27
CA ILE A 94 -16.53 8.20 18.70
C ILE A 94 -16.70 9.46 19.56
N PRO A 95 -15.61 10.15 19.93
CA PRO A 95 -15.72 11.37 20.73
C PRO A 95 -16.57 12.43 19.99
N PRO A 96 -17.54 13.08 20.66
CA PRO A 96 -18.45 14.04 20.03
C PRO A 96 -17.73 15.25 19.43
N GLU A 97 -16.54 15.59 19.91
CA GLU A 97 -15.67 16.65 19.39
C GLU A 97 -14.96 16.28 18.07
N THR A 98 -15.14 15.05 17.57
CA THR A 98 -14.52 14.59 16.32
C THR A 98 -15.08 15.37 15.13
N THR A 99 -14.23 16.19 14.52
CA THR A 99 -14.59 16.95 13.32
C THR A 99 -14.62 16.06 12.07
N HIS A 100 -15.31 16.50 11.02
CA HIS A 100 -15.25 15.84 9.72
C HIS A 100 -13.83 15.75 9.15
N ALA A 101 -12.96 16.72 9.46
CA ALA A 101 -11.58 16.73 9.01
C ALA A 101 -10.76 15.62 9.69
N SER A 102 -10.84 15.49 11.01
CA SER A 102 -10.13 14.43 11.74
C SER A 102 -10.66 13.04 11.39
N LEU A 103 -11.98 12.90 11.20
CA LEU A 103 -12.59 11.68 10.71
C LEU A 103 -12.06 11.29 9.32
N ASN A 104 -12.06 12.23 8.36
CA ASN A 104 -11.54 12.00 7.01
C ASN A 104 -10.05 11.62 7.00
N ALA A 105 -9.24 12.26 7.85
CA ALA A 105 -7.84 11.92 8.01
C ALA A 105 -7.68 10.47 8.50
N ALA A 106 -8.42 10.08 9.54
CA ALA A 106 -8.39 8.72 10.08
C ALA A 106 -8.87 7.68 9.05
N LEU A 107 -9.97 7.93 8.35
CA LEU A 107 -10.48 7.06 7.28
C LEU A 107 -9.50 6.93 6.11
N SER A 108 -8.76 8.00 5.79
CA SER A 108 -7.74 7.97 4.74
C SER A 108 -6.54 7.14 5.14
N LEU A 109 -6.11 7.20 6.39
CA LEU A 109 -5.05 6.34 6.93
C LEU A 109 -5.48 4.87 6.91
N LEU A 110 -6.67 4.56 7.44
CA LEU A 110 -7.20 3.19 7.46
C LEU A 110 -7.37 2.60 6.04
N ALA A 111 -7.80 3.41 5.06
CA ALA A 111 -7.87 3.00 3.66
C ALA A 111 -6.47 2.77 3.06
N ARG A 112 -5.49 3.63 3.36
CA ARG A 112 -4.09 3.48 2.92
C ARG A 112 -3.43 2.23 3.51
N GLU A 113 -3.77 1.91 4.75
CA GLU A 113 -3.32 0.68 5.43
C GLU A 113 -4.02 -0.57 4.85
N GLY A 114 -5.05 -0.42 4.02
CA GLY A 114 -5.77 -1.55 3.43
C GLY A 114 -6.80 -2.18 4.36
N LEU A 115 -7.21 -1.48 5.41
CA LEU A 115 -8.28 -1.93 6.32
C LEU A 115 -9.67 -1.59 5.77
N LEU A 116 -9.77 -0.58 4.92
CA LEU A 116 -11.04 -0.12 4.36
C LEU A 116 -11.02 -0.19 2.83
N ILE A 117 -12.18 -0.56 2.27
CA ILE A 117 -12.50 -0.39 0.86
C ILE A 117 -13.35 0.86 0.65
N ARG A 118 -13.26 1.44 -0.55
CA ARG A 118 -14.04 2.59 -0.98
C ARG A 118 -14.93 2.19 -2.15
N PRO A 119 -16.12 1.60 -1.90
CA PRO A 119 -16.99 1.12 -2.97
C PRO A 119 -17.54 2.25 -3.84
N SER A 120 -17.65 3.47 -3.30
CA SER A 120 -18.00 4.67 -4.06
C SER A 120 -17.45 5.94 -3.40
N ARG A 121 -17.57 7.08 -4.08
CA ARG A 121 -17.03 8.35 -3.60
C ARG A 121 -17.63 8.72 -2.24
N GLY A 122 -16.77 8.92 -1.24
CA GLY A 122 -17.18 9.31 0.11
C GLY A 122 -17.88 8.20 0.91
N ARG A 123 -17.81 6.95 0.45
CA ARG A 123 -18.33 5.76 1.14
C ARG A 123 -17.18 4.85 1.54
N PHE A 124 -17.24 4.34 2.76
CA PHE A 124 -16.22 3.49 3.37
C PHE A 124 -16.87 2.22 3.93
N GLN A 125 -16.18 1.11 3.79
CA GLN A 125 -16.58 -0.18 4.33
C GLN A 125 -15.31 -0.92 4.76
N ILE A 126 -15.41 -1.79 5.75
CA ILE A 126 -14.27 -2.63 6.14
C ILE A 126 -13.92 -3.60 5.01
N ASP A 127 -12.64 -3.78 4.69
CA ASP A 127 -12.20 -4.83 3.78
C ASP A 127 -12.47 -6.18 4.47
N PRO A 128 -13.28 -7.10 3.90
CA PRO A 128 -13.54 -8.41 4.48
C PRO A 128 -12.27 -9.27 4.64
N ALA A 129 -11.22 -8.97 3.88
CA ALA A 129 -9.92 -9.63 3.97
C ALA A 129 -8.94 -8.91 4.91
N ALA A 130 -9.30 -7.74 5.47
CA ALA A 130 -8.45 -7.04 6.41
C ALA A 130 -8.32 -7.81 7.73
N LYS A 131 -7.09 -7.83 8.24
CA LYS A 131 -6.77 -8.31 9.58
C LYS A 131 -5.91 -7.27 10.25
N TYR A 132 -6.27 -6.92 11.48
CA TYR A 132 -5.47 -6.04 12.32
C TYR A 132 -5.32 -6.64 13.72
N GLU A 133 -4.28 -6.22 14.41
CA GLU A 133 -3.96 -6.60 15.77
C GLU A 133 -4.16 -5.36 16.66
N LEU A 134 -4.87 -5.53 17.78
CA LEU A 134 -5.03 -4.48 18.77
C LEU A 134 -3.82 -4.46 19.71
N VAL A 135 -3.19 -3.30 19.86
CA VAL A 135 -2.09 -3.08 20.82
C VAL A 135 -2.54 -2.12 21.92
N GLU A 136 -2.10 -2.36 23.16
CA GLU A 136 -2.40 -1.53 24.34
C GLU A 136 -1.68 -0.16 24.33
#